data_AF-A0A6D1A6H0-F1
#
_entry.id   AF-A0A6D1A6H0-F1
#
_cell.length_a   1.000
_cell.length_b   1.000
_cell.length_c   1.000
_cell.angle_alpha   90.00
_cell.angle_beta   90.00
_cell.angle_gamma   90.00
#
_symmetry.space_group_name_H-M   'P 1'
#
loop_
_entity.id
_entity.type
_entity.pdbx_description
1 polymer ?
#
loop_
_entity_poly.entity_id
_entity_poly.type
_entity_poly.pdbx_seq_one_letter_code
_entity_poly.pdbx_strand_id
1 'polypeptide(L)'
;VLIQYFMEGVLRRISKSNERDNFVFKGGFLLSNIMGLDKRSTMDIDLEMIKVQKISAAKIIEKFNNILKVDEEDGIKYQILKYTDIRKEHRY
;
A
#
# COMPACT_ATOMS: atom_id res chain seq x y z
N VAL A 1 2.34 10.65 14.25
CA VAL A 1 3.12 9.55 14.88
C VAL A 1 2.42 8.20 14.75
N LEU A 2 1.30 7.92 15.46
CA LEU A 2 0.72 6.57 15.47
C LEU A 2 0.20 6.07 14.11
N ILE A 3 -0.45 6.94 13.31
CA ILE A 3 -0.92 6.53 11.97
C ILE A 3 0.26 6.14 11.06
N GLN A 4 1.37 6.89 11.14
CA GLN A 4 2.58 6.58 10.36
C GLN A 4 3.16 5.22 10.75
N TYR A 5 3.19 4.88 12.03
CA TYR A 5 3.59 3.56 12.50
C TYR A 5 2.74 2.43 11.87
N PHE A 6 1.41 2.60 11.83
CA PHE A 6 0.53 1.62 11.20
C PHE A 6 0.70 1.56 9.68
N MET A 7 0.96 2.68 9.01
CA MET A 7 1.20 2.73 7.57
C MET A 7 2.54 2.08 7.20
N GLU A 8 3.60 2.32 7.97
CA GLU A 8 4.86 1.58 7.83
C GLU A 8 4.69 0.08 8.09
N GLY A 9 3.78 -0.31 8.99
CA GLY A 9 3.44 -1.71 9.23
C GLY A 9 2.88 -2.40 7.98
N VAL A 10 2.15 -1.67 7.13
CA VAL A 10 1.71 -2.16 5.81
C VAL A 10 2.90 -2.29 4.86
N LEU A 11 3.79 -1.29 4.80
CA LEU A 11 4.99 -1.34 3.96
C LEU A 11 5.94 -2.49 4.34
N ARG A 12 6.14 -2.74 5.64
CA ARG A 12 6.92 -3.88 6.14
C ARG A 12 6.34 -5.21 5.67
N ARG A 13 5.03 -5.39 5.80
CA ARG A 13 4.32 -6.58 5.30
C ARG A 13 4.46 -6.76 3.79
N ILE A 14 4.38 -5.68 3.00
CA ILE A 14 4.66 -5.72 1.56
C ILE A 14 6.09 -6.22 1.31
N SER A 15 7.08 -5.64 2.00
CA SER A 15 8.51 -5.95 1.81
C SER A 15 8.88 -7.42 2.11
N LYS A 16 8.14 -8.05 3.03
CA LYS A 16 8.32 -9.46 3.44
C LYS A 16 7.41 -10.44 2.71
N SER A 17 6.46 -9.94 1.91
CA SER A 17 5.55 -10.78 1.14
C SER A 17 6.17 -11.25 -0.18
N ASN A 18 5.54 -12.23 -0.81
CA ASN A 18 5.84 -12.66 -2.19
C ASN A 18 5.53 -11.58 -3.26
N GLU A 19 4.97 -10.44 -2.85
CA GLU A 19 4.62 -9.33 -3.72
C GLU A 19 5.63 -8.17 -3.65
N ARG A 20 6.72 -8.31 -2.87
CA ARG A 20 7.71 -7.23 -2.64
C ARG A 20 8.27 -6.62 -3.93
N ASP A 21 8.47 -7.44 -4.96
CA ASP A 21 9.06 -7.03 -6.24
C ASP A 21 7.99 -6.70 -7.30
N ASN A 22 6.70 -6.71 -6.92
CA ASN A 22 5.59 -6.41 -7.82
C ASN A 22 5.12 -4.95 -7.71
N PHE A 23 5.52 -4.22 -6.66
CA PHE A 23 5.11 -2.84 -6.39
C PHE A 23 6.30 -1.91 -6.17
N VAL A 24 6.25 -0.71 -6.76
CA VAL A 24 7.11 0.43 -6.41
C VAL A 24 6.37 1.31 -5.42
N PHE A 25 6.98 1.54 -4.27
CA PHE A 25 6.55 2.56 -3.33
C PHE A 25 7.03 3.94 -3.80
N LYS A 26 6.11 4.89 -3.89
CA LYS A 26 6.38 6.25 -4.38
C LYS A 26 5.54 7.29 -3.63
N GLY A 27 5.53 8.52 -4.14
CA GLY A 27 4.64 9.57 -3.66
C GLY A 27 5.15 10.29 -2.40
N GLY A 28 4.25 11.06 -1.79
CA GLY A 28 4.60 11.98 -0.71
C GLY A 28 4.97 11.27 0.59
N PHE A 29 4.37 10.10 0.88
CA PHE A 29 4.70 9.30 2.06
C PHE A 29 6.12 8.73 2.00
N LEU A 30 6.65 8.43 0.81
CA LEU A 30 8.07 8.05 0.67
C LEU A 30 8.98 9.24 1.01
N LEU A 31 8.66 10.41 0.45
CA LEU A 31 9.47 11.60 0.62
C LEU A 31 9.53 12.05 2.09
N SER A 32 8.42 11.96 2.82
CA SER A 32 8.37 12.29 4.24
C SER A 32 9.23 11.34 5.08
N ASN A 33 9.19 10.04 4.78
CA ASN A 33 10.02 9.02 5.46
C ASN A 33 11.53 9.23 5.21
N ILE A 34 11.92 9.67 4.01
CA ILE A 34 13.33 9.92 3.68
C ILE A 34 13.84 11.23 4.28
N MET A 35 13.04 12.30 4.24
CA MET A 35 13.50 13.65 4.58
C MET A 35 13.30 14.02 6.05
N GLY A 36 12.60 13.21 6.85
CA GLY A 36 12.31 13.53 8.25
C GLY A 36 11.45 14.80 8.42
N LEU A 37 10.65 15.14 7.40
CA LEU A 37 9.86 16.37 7.40
C LEU A 37 8.58 16.20 8.22
N ASP A 38 8.58 16.79 9.40
CA ASP A 38 7.50 16.71 10.41
C ASP A 38 6.17 17.38 10.00
N LYS A 39 6.08 18.05 8.84
CA LYS A 39 5.02 19.03 8.55
C LYS A 39 4.30 18.97 7.18
N ARG A 40 4.23 17.83 6.48
CA ARG A 40 3.37 17.73 5.27
C ARG A 40 2.44 16.50 5.22
N SER A 41 1.19 16.76 5.63
CA SER A 41 -0.16 16.33 5.22
C SER A 41 -0.46 15.16 4.25
N THR A 42 0.43 14.21 3.99
CA THR A 42 0.10 13.02 3.16
C THR A 42 0.13 11.76 4.03
N MET A 43 -1.05 11.16 4.19
CA MET A 43 -1.25 9.94 4.97
C MET A 43 -1.46 8.71 4.07
N ASP A 44 -1.41 8.90 2.75
CA ASP A 44 -1.70 7.87 1.76
C ASP A 44 -0.42 7.17 1.31
N ILE A 45 -0.49 5.86 1.13
CA ILE A 45 0.59 5.07 0.52
C ILE A 45 0.31 4.98 -0.98
N ASP A 46 1.22 5.53 -1.80
CA ASP A 46 1.17 5.37 -3.25
C ASP A 46 2.03 4.16 -3.67
N LEU A 47 1.38 3.18 -4.32
CA LEU A 47 2.04 2.01 -4.88
C LEU A 47 1.75 1.92 -6.38
N GLU A 48 2.79 1.67 -7.17
CA GLU A 48 2.69 1.41 -8.60
C GLU A 48 3.07 -0.03 -8.92
N MET A 49 2.20 -0.74 -9.63
CA MET A 49 2.49 -2.12 -10.03
C MET A 49 3.41 -2.13 -11.25
N ILE A 50 4.56 -2.82 -11.15
CA ILE A 50 5.58 -2.85 -12.21
C ILE A 50 5.21 -3.82 -13.33
N LYS A 51 4.62 -4.97 -12.97
CA LYS A 51 4.23 -5.99 -13.94
C LYS A 51 2.91 -5.58 -14.57
N VAL A 52 2.98 -5.06 -15.80
CA VAL A 52 1.84 -4.70 -16.66
C VAL A 52 1.08 -5.96 -17.08
N GLN A 53 0.43 -6.60 -16.12
CA GLN A 53 -0.57 -7.62 -16.37
C GLN A 53 -1.92 -6.94 -16.24
N LYS A 54 -2.86 -7.23 -17.14
CA LYS A 54 -4.28 -6.87 -16.95
C LYS A 54 -4.78 -7.62 -15.72
N ILE A 55 -4.60 -7.02 -14.55
CA ILE A 55 -5.03 -7.55 -13.27
C ILE A 55 -6.38 -6.91 -12.92
N SER A 56 -7.33 -7.73 -12.51
CA SER A 56 -8.62 -7.23 -12.02
C SER A 56 -8.48 -6.66 -10.62
N ALA A 57 -9.37 -5.74 -10.25
CA ALA A 57 -9.44 -5.22 -8.87
C ALA A 57 -9.54 -6.36 -7.84
N ALA A 58 -10.34 -7.39 -8.11
CA ALA A 58 -10.47 -8.57 -7.26
C ALA A 58 -9.12 -9.27 -6.97
N LYS A 59 -8.27 -9.44 -8.00
CA LYS A 59 -6.94 -10.04 -7.83
C LYS A 59 -5.99 -9.13 -7.05
N ILE A 60 -6.11 -7.81 -7.17
CA ILE A 60 -5.35 -6.86 -6.35
C ILE A 60 -5.76 -7.02 -4.87
N ILE A 61 -7.06 -7.08 -4.60
CA ILE A 61 -7.59 -7.27 -3.24
C ILE A 61 -7.13 -8.61 -2.63
N GLU A 62 -7.14 -9.68 -3.41
CA GLU A 62 -6.62 -10.98 -2.98
C GLU A 62 -5.13 -10.88 -2.60
N LYS A 63 -4.30 -10.28 -3.46
CA LYS A 63 -2.88 -10.05 -3.18
C LYS A 63 -2.68 -9.25 -1.90
N PHE A 64 -3.40 -8.13 -1.73
CA PHE A 64 -3.30 -7.33 -0.51
C PHE A 64 -3.78 -8.08 0.73
N ASN A 65 -4.85 -8.87 0.66
CA ASN A 65 -5.26 -9.70 1.79
C ASN A 65 -4.18 -10.71 2.20
N ASN A 66 -3.42 -11.26 1.24
CA ASN A 66 -2.30 -12.14 1.54
C ASN A 66 -1.12 -11.38 2.15
N ILE A 67 -0.81 -10.19 1.64
CA ILE A 67 0.21 -9.29 2.22
C ILE A 67 -0.14 -8.95 3.66
N LEU A 68 -1.38 -8.54 3.93
CA LEU A 68 -1.81 -8.08 5.26
C LEU A 68 -1.86 -9.20 6.31
N LYS A 69 -1.84 -10.47 5.88
CA LYS A 69 -1.72 -11.65 6.75
C LYS A 69 -0.28 -12.00 7.13
N VAL A 70 0.73 -11.38 6.51
CA VAL A 70 2.13 -11.57 6.90
C VAL A 70 2.27 -11.15 8.36
N ASP A 71 2.75 -12.09 9.18
CA ASP A 71 2.96 -11.85 10.60
C ASP A 71 4.26 -11.07 10.81
N GLU A 72 4.15 -9.99 11.59
CA GLU A 72 5.26 -9.12 11.98
C GLU A 72 5.58 -9.26 13.47
N GLU A 73 4.91 -10.17 14.20
CA GLU A 73 4.99 -10.32 15.65
C GLU A 73 4.60 -9.03 16.42
N ASP A 74 3.91 -8.10 15.73
CA ASP A 74 3.49 -6.80 16.27
C ASP A 74 2.09 -6.82 16.91
N GLY A 75 1.37 -7.95 16.82
CA GLY A 75 0.01 -8.12 17.32
C GLY A 75 -1.07 -7.35 16.53
N ILE A 76 -0.71 -6.73 15.39
CA ILE A 76 -1.59 -5.86 14.63
C ILE A 76 -2.23 -6.62 13.47
N LYS A 77 -3.54 -6.42 13.29
CA LYS A 77 -4.31 -6.98 12.18
C LYS A 77 -4.90 -5.87 11.34
N TYR A 78 -4.77 -6.01 10.03
CA TYR A 78 -5.30 -5.08 9.04
C TYR A 78 -6.45 -5.71 8.28
N GLN A 79 -7.44 -4.90 7.91
CA GLN A 79 -8.57 -5.31 7.09
C GLN A 79 -8.88 -4.25 6.04
N ILE A 80 -9.10 -4.69 4.80
CA ILE A 80 -9.59 -3.82 3.74
C ILE A 80 -11.10 -3.66 3.89
N LEU A 81 -11.57 -2.43 4.05
CA LEU A 81 -13.00 -2.13 4.21
C LEU A 81 -13.70 -1.87 2.88
N LYS A 82 -13.01 -1.22 1.93
CA LYS A 82 -13.58 -0.81 0.64
C LYS A 82 -12.49 -0.69 -0.41
N TYR A 83 -12.86 -0.89 -1.66
CA TYR A 83 -12.08 -0.46 -2.81
C TYR A 83 -12.99 0.23 -3.84
N THR A 84 -12.43 1.20 -4.56
CA THR A 84 -13.14 1.95 -5.60
C THR A 84 -12.17 2.29 -6.72
N ASP A 85 -12.65 2.26 -7.97
CA ASP A 85 -11.89 2.86 -9.06
C ASP A 85 -11.85 4.39 -8.88
N ILE A 86 -10.68 4.97 -9.12
CA ILE A 86 -10.45 6.42 -9.07
C ILE A 86 -10.61 7.06 -10.45
N ARG A 87 -10.58 6.27 -11.54
CA ARG A 87 -10.84 6.75 -12.90
C ARG A 87 -12.31 6.51 -13.22
N LYS A 88 -13.07 7.59 -13.42
CA LYS A 88 -14.37 7.52 -14.10
C LYS A 88 -14.10 7.10 -15.54
N GLU A 89 -14.83 6.11 -16.05
CA GLU A 89 -14.86 5.80 -17.47
C GLU A 89 -15.11 7.10 -18.26
N HIS A 90 -14.09 7.62 -18.94
CA HIS A 90 -14.33 8.54 -20.06
C HIS A 90 -14.88 7.66 -21.20
N ARG A 91 -16.18 7.38 -21.16
CA ARG A 91 -16.91 6.91 -22.34
C ARG A 91 -17.06 8.12 -23.26
N TYR A 92 -16.29 8.12 -24.33
CA TYR A 92 -16.56 8.95 -25.51
C TYR A 92 -17.77 8.41 -26.25
#